data_AF-A0AA96VHX6-F1
#
_entry.id   AF-A0AA96VHX6-F1
#
_cell.length_a   1.000
_cell.length_b   1.000
_cell.length_c   1.000
_cell.angle_alpha   90.00
_cell.angle_beta   90.00
_cell.angle_gamma   90.00
#
_symmetry.space_group_name_H-M   'P 1'
#
loop_
_entity.id
_entity.type
_entity.pdbx_description
1 polymer ?
#
loop_
_entity_poly.entity_id
_entity_poly.type
_entity_poly.pdbx_seq_one_letter_code
_entity_poly.pdbx_strand_id
1 'polypeptide(L)' 'MKDWNIEDTSTIDAWERASDVYAEQVTGEVRAVVGSELREGNIWENIELPRLKNNPKVTKITTIDPKTGLETVIFERGQ' A
#
# COMPACT_ATOMS: atom_id res chain seq x y z
N MET A 1 -19.85 21.71 4.06
CA MET A 1 -18.85 20.74 3.54
C MET A 1 -17.56 21.52 3.38
N LYS A 2 -16.48 21.15 4.06
CA LYS A 2 -15.20 21.87 3.89
C LYS A 2 -14.45 21.23 2.74
N ASP A 3 -14.07 22.06 1.77
CA ASP A 3 -13.28 21.69 0.61
C ASP A 3 -11.91 21.14 1.05
N TRP A 4 -11.52 20.03 0.44
CA TRP A 4 -10.25 19.36 0.66
C TRP A 4 -9.12 20.22 0.05
N ASN A 5 -8.17 20.67 0.88
CA ASN A 5 -7.04 21.49 0.46
C ASN A 5 -5.74 20.66 0.52
N ILE A 6 -5.08 20.49 -0.62
CA ILE A 6 -3.87 19.67 -0.77
C ILE A 6 -2.61 20.32 -0.17
N GLU A 7 -2.70 21.58 0.26
CA GLU A 7 -1.60 22.32 0.89
C GLU A 7 -1.53 22.18 2.42
N ASP A 8 -2.47 21.44 3.03
CA ASP A 8 -2.43 21.18 4.47
C ASP A 8 -1.49 20.00 4.78
N THR A 9 -0.22 20.35 5.05
CA THR A 9 0.89 19.45 5.42
C THR A 9 0.56 18.55 6.62
N SER A 10 -0.43 18.90 7.45
CA SER A 10 -0.87 18.07 8.57
C SER A 10 -1.55 16.76 8.14
N THR A 11 -2.20 16.75 6.96
CA THR A 11 -2.91 15.58 6.44
C THR A 11 -1.96 14.56 5.84
N ILE A 12 -0.91 15.01 5.14
CA ILE A 12 0.10 14.13 4.53
C ILE A 12 0.89 13.41 5.62
N ASP A 13 1.34 14.13 6.65
CA ASP A 13 2.03 13.57 7.82
C ASP A 13 1.22 12.51 8.57
N ALA A 14 -0.10 12.70 8.67
CA ALA A 14 -0.97 11.74 9.34
C ALA A 14 -1.10 10.42 8.56
N TRP A 15 -1.18 10.51 7.23
CA TRP A 15 -1.23 9.34 6.35
C TRP A 15 0.12 8.62 6.28
N GLU A 16 1.23 9.34 6.22
CA GLU A 16 2.57 8.73 6.24
C GLU A 16 2.82 7.96 7.54
N ARG A 17 2.48 8.53 8.70
CA ARG A 17 2.63 7.85 9.99
C ARG A 17 1.71 6.64 10.14
N ALA A 18 0.49 6.72 9.63
CA ALA A 18 -0.44 5.59 9.65
C ALA A 18 0.06 4.44 8.75
N SER A 19 0.59 4.76 7.56
CA SER A 19 1.17 3.77 6.66
C SER A 19 2.47 3.18 7.21
N ASP A 20 3.31 3.94 7.93
CA ASP A 20 4.50 3.41 8.60
C ASP A 20 4.17 2.41 9.71
N VAL A 21 3.25 2.76 10.62
CA VAL A 21 2.85 1.86 11.71
C VAL A 21 2.19 0.59 11.17
N TYR A 22 1.39 0.70 10.11
CA TYR A 22 0.82 -0.47 9.44
C TYR A 22 1.92 -1.33 8.79
N ALA A 23 2.83 -0.73 8.03
CA ALA A 23 3.91 -1.46 7.36
C ALA A 23 4.87 -2.16 8.32
N GLU A 24 5.15 -1.61 9.52
CA GLU A 24 6.04 -2.21 10.52
C GLU A 24 5.42 -3.40 11.28
N GLN A 25 4.10 -3.37 11.50
CA GLN A 25 3.39 -4.42 12.25
C GLN A 25 2.91 -5.58 11.38
N VAL A 26 2.85 -5.38 10.07
CA VAL A 26 2.44 -6.42 9.14
C VAL A 26 3.47 -7.55 9.10
N THR A 27 2.99 -8.77 9.36
CA THR A 27 3.75 -10.01 9.29
C THR A 27 2.98 -11.05 8.48
N GLY A 28 3.67 -11.90 7.72
CA GLY A 28 3.05 -12.93 6.90
C GLY A 28 2.55 -12.39 5.55
N GLU A 29 1.31 -12.73 5.21
CA GLU A 29 0.73 -12.41 3.91
C GLU A 29 -0.05 -11.08 3.92
N VAL A 30 0.20 -10.26 2.91
CA VAL A 30 -0.46 -8.97 2.69
C VAL A 30 -1.41 -9.08 1.52
N ARG A 31 -2.64 -8.59 1.69
CA ARG A 31 -3.62 -8.46 0.61
C ARG A 31 -3.96 -6.99 0.43
N ALA A 32 -3.77 -6.48 -0.78
CA ALA A 32 -4.05 -5.09 -1.14
C ALA A 32 -5.09 -5.02 -2.26
N VAL A 33 -6.13 -4.22 -2.09
CA VAL A 33 -7.11 -3.98 -3.15
C VAL A 33 -6.61 -2.80 -3.98
N VAL A 34 -6.25 -3.05 -5.24
CA VAL A 34 -5.56 -2.07 -6.09
C VAL A 34 -6.29 -1.96 -7.41
N GLY A 35 -6.67 -0.74 -7.78
CA GLY A 35 -7.34 -0.47 -9.06
C GLY A 35 -6.45 -0.79 -10.26
N SER A 36 -7.08 -1.16 -11.38
CA SER A 36 -6.38 -1.48 -12.64
C SER A 36 -5.69 -0.27 -13.29
N GLU A 37 -6.11 0.95 -12.94
CA GLU A 37 -5.56 2.20 -13.45
C GLU A 37 -5.05 3.02 -12.28
N LEU A 38 -3.73 3.06 -12.12
CA LEU A 38 -3.06 3.84 -11.08
C LEU A 38 -2.54 5.14 -11.68
N ARG A 39 -2.71 6.23 -10.92
CA ARG A 39 -2.13 7.52 -11.27
C ARG A 39 -0.61 7.45 -11.12
N GLU A 40 0.12 8.09 -12.03
CA GLU A 40 1.55 8.30 -11.87
C GLU A 40 1.85 9.00 -10.53
N GLY A 41 2.83 8.49 -9.78
CA GLY A 41 3.17 9.01 -8.45
C GLY A 41 2.18 8.62 -7.34
N ASN A 42 1.39 7.55 -7.49
CA ASN A 42 0.51 7.06 -6.42
C ASN A 42 1.31 6.52 -5.22
N ILE A 43 0.71 6.59 -4.04
CA ILE A 43 1.33 6.20 -2.77
C ILE A 43 1.62 4.68 -2.72
N TRP A 44 0.74 3.85 -3.29
CA TRP A 44 0.88 2.40 -3.29
C TRP A 44 2.20 1.95 -3.93
N GLU A 45 2.46 2.37 -5.18
CA GLU A 45 3.66 1.94 -5.91
C GLU A 45 4.94 2.61 -5.40
N ASN A 46 4.86 3.86 -4.95
CA ASN A 46 6.05 4.65 -4.62
C ASN A 46 6.48 4.56 -3.15
N ILE A 47 5.54 4.28 -2.23
CA ILE A 47 5.80 4.31 -0.79
C ILE A 47 5.48 2.96 -0.15
N GLU A 48 4.24 2.50 -0.27
CA GLU A 48 3.76 1.32 0.48
C GLU A 48 4.39 0.03 -0.01
N LEU A 49 4.36 -0.22 -1.32
CA LEU A 49 4.89 -1.46 -1.90
C LEU A 49 6.40 -1.65 -1.63
N PRO A 50 7.28 -0.63 -1.80
CA PRO A 50 8.68 -0.75 -1.42
C PRO A 50 8.88 -1.03 0.08
N ARG A 51 8.13 -0.36 0.97
CA ARG A 51 8.21 -0.58 2.42
C ARG A 51 7.78 -2.00 2.81
N LEU A 52 6.70 -2.51 2.21
CA LEU A 52 6.22 -3.87 2.43
C LEU A 52 7.24 -4.92 1.95
N LYS A 53 7.85 -4.72 0.77
CA LYS A 53 8.91 -5.62 0.27
C LYS A 53 10.16 -5.60 1.16
N ASN A 54 10.50 -4.43 1.70
CA ASN A 54 11.64 -4.26 2.60
C ASN A 54 11.39 -4.79 4.02
N ASN A 55 10.12 -4.91 4.46
CA ASN A 55 9.82 -5.53 5.74
C ASN A 55 10.11 -7.06 5.68
N PRO A 56 11.12 -7.56 6.41
CA PRO A 56 11.51 -8.98 6.37
C PRO A 56 10.41 -9.92 6.91
N LYS A 57 9.45 -9.39 7.68
CA LYS A 57 8.34 -10.14 8.22
C LYS A 57 7.22 -10.37 7.20
N VAL A 58 7.20 -9.64 6.08
CA VAL A 58 6.29 -9.88 4.98
C VAL A 58 6.80 -11.04 4.14
N THR A 59 5.99 -12.08 4.02
CA THR A 59 6.30 -13.30 3.26
C THR A 59 5.62 -13.33 1.90
N LYS A 60 4.50 -12.62 1.72
CA LYS A 60 3.73 -12.60 0.47
C LYS A 60 2.94 -11.30 0.32
N ILE A 61 2.81 -10.80 -0.90
CA ILE A 61 1.91 -9.69 -1.22
C ILE A 61 1.04 -10.11 -2.40
N THR A 62 -0.26 -10.02 -2.22
CA THR A 62 -1.29 -10.31 -3.23
C THR A 62 -2.11 -9.04 -3.48
N THR A 63 -2.24 -8.65 -4.74
CA THR A 63 -3.16 -7.58 -5.15
C THR A 63 -4.49 -8.16 -5.60
N ILE A 64 -5.58 -7.48 -5.30
CA ILE A 64 -6.94 -7.84 -5.69
C ILE A 64 -7.49 -6.75 -6.59
N ASP A 65 -7.91 -7.11 -7.80
CA ASP A 65 -8.65 -6.21 -8.68
C ASP A 65 -10.04 -5.94 -8.07
N PRO A 66 -10.42 -4.68 -7.79
CA PRO A 66 -11.70 -4.35 -7.16
C PRO A 66 -12.92 -4.61 -8.04
N LYS A 67 -12.76 -4.68 -9.36
CA LYS A 67 -13.86 -4.92 -10.32
C LYS A 67 -14.11 -6.41 -10.52
N THR A 68 -13.04 -7.20 -10.61
CA THR A 68 -13.13 -8.63 -10.96
C THR A 68 -12.96 -9.56 -9.76
N GLY A 69 -12.38 -9.06 -8.67
CA GLY A 69 -11.97 -9.88 -7.52
C GLY A 69 -10.73 -10.74 -7.81
N LEU A 70 -10.07 -10.55 -8.96
CA LEU A 70 -8.93 -11.36 -9.35
C LEU A 70 -7.75 -11.10 -8.43
N GLU A 71 -7.21 -12.16 -7.85
CA GLU A 71 -6.04 -12.12 -6.97
C GLU A 71 -4.76 -12.41 -7.75
N THR A 72 -3.76 -11.56 -7.61
CA THR A 72 -2.44 -11.69 -8.24
C THR A 72 -1.36 -11.59 -7.20
N VAL A 73 -0.50 -12.61 -7.08
CA VAL A 73 0.67 -12.56 -6.21
C VAL A 73 1.74 -11.70 -6.88
N ILE A 74 2.12 -10.59 -6.26
CA ILE A 74 3.11 -9.63 -6.78
C ILE A 74 4.44 -9.67 -6.03
N PHE A 75 4.51 -10.43 -4.93
CA PHE A 75 5.72 -10.68 -4.16
C PHE A 75 5.54 -11.94 -3.31
N GLU A 76 6.58 -12.78 -3.24
CA GLU A 76 6.65 -13.94 -2.33
C GLU A 76 8.10 -14.15 -1.92
N ARG A 77 8.35 -14.40 -0.63
CA ARG A 77 9.68 -14.56 -0.05
C ARG A 77 10.00 -16.05 0.02
N GLY A 78 11.05 -16.48 -0.67
CA GLY A 78 11.48 -17.89 -0.69
C GLY A 78 11.14 -18.67 -1.97
N GLN A 79 10.83 -17.98 -3.07
CA GLN A 79 10.98 -18.51 -4.43
C GLN A 79 12.38 -18.20 -4.96
#